data_AF-M9MI21-F1
#
_entry.id   AF-M9MI21-F1
#
_cell.length_a   1.000
_cell.length_b   1.000
_cell.length_c   1.000
_cell.angle_alpha   90.00
_cell.angle_beta   90.00
_cell.angle_gamma   90.00
#
_symmetry.space_group_name_H-M   'P 1'
#
loop_
_entity.id
_entity.type
_entity.pdbx_description
1 polymer ?
#
loop_
_entity_poly.entity_id
_entity_poly.type
_entity_poly.pdbx_seq_one_letter_code
_entity_poly.pdbx_strand_id
1 'polypeptide(L)'
;MFSTAIRLGSRTTYRGSRGSGAGASTRTTAFSSPKSRNAAATSASDGMIFKRAQRGLYDGKTIQSGHNVPKSRQKTARTWLPNVQNKNLWSATLHTWFPARVSTSALRTMDKLGGLDAYLANTRSEKLGEWGKGVRDLLAVKLREQRLNALRKNPPAKIQP
;
A
#
# COMPACT_ATOMS: atom_id res chain seq x y z
N MET A 1 2.14 41.05 -42.09
CA MET A 1 2.68 39.67 -41.98
C MET A 1 4.05 39.83 -41.31
N PHE A 2 4.31 39.57 -40.03
CA PHE A 2 3.89 38.46 -39.18
C PHE A 2 3.78 38.94 -37.72
N SER A 3 2.65 38.65 -37.07
CA SER A 3 2.43 38.88 -35.64
C SER A 3 2.95 37.68 -34.84
N THR A 4 4.10 37.83 -34.18
CA THR A 4 4.65 36.79 -33.31
C THR A 4 3.83 36.74 -32.03
N ALA A 5 2.99 35.71 -31.87
CA ALA A 5 2.27 35.44 -30.65
C ALA A 5 3.26 34.99 -29.56
N ILE A 6 3.69 35.94 -28.72
CA ILE A 6 4.35 35.63 -27.45
C ILE A 6 3.28 35.01 -26.54
N ARG A 7 3.21 33.68 -26.51
CA ARG A 7 2.43 32.95 -25.51
C ARG A 7 3.05 33.24 -24.13
N LEU A 8 2.39 34.14 -23.38
CA LEU A 8 2.55 34.33 -21.95
C LEU A 8 2.21 33.01 -21.22
N GLY A 9 3.23 32.18 -21.05
CA GLY A 9 3.20 30.99 -20.20
C GLY A 9 4.50 30.93 -19.39
N SER A 10 4.80 31.98 -18.63
CA SER A 10 5.93 31.95 -17.70
C SER A 10 5.54 31.29 -16.36
N ARG A 11 6.55 30.71 -15.69
CA ARG A 11 6.62 30.29 -14.27
C ARG A 11 6.11 28.86 -14.00
N THR A 12 6.89 27.89 -13.50
CA THR A 12 8.07 27.95 -12.61
C THR A 12 8.97 26.71 -12.82
N THR A 13 10.26 26.92 -13.04
CA THR A 13 11.32 25.97 -12.64
C THR A 13 12.30 26.71 -11.74
N TYR A 14 11.76 27.30 -10.68
CA TYR A 14 12.57 27.91 -9.63
C TYR A 14 12.97 26.84 -8.62
N ARG A 15 14.26 26.50 -8.60
CA ARG A 15 14.92 25.70 -7.58
C ARG A 15 15.04 26.55 -6.31
N GLY A 16 13.96 26.72 -5.55
CA GLY A 16 14.00 27.53 -4.34
C GLY A 16 12.67 27.95 -3.70
N SER A 17 11.51 27.60 -4.26
CA SER A 17 10.24 27.85 -3.56
C SER A 17 9.91 26.66 -2.66
N ARG A 18 9.57 26.94 -1.39
CA ARG A 18 9.01 25.95 -0.47
C ARG A 18 7.73 25.38 -1.08
N GLY A 19 7.84 24.24 -1.77
CA GLY A 19 6.71 23.58 -2.44
C GLY A 19 7.01 23.01 -3.83
N SER A 20 8.12 23.39 -4.47
CA SER A 20 8.53 22.90 -5.81
C SER A 20 9.64 21.83 -5.74
N GLY A 21 9.56 20.91 -4.78
CA GLY A 21 10.32 19.66 -4.79
C GLY A 21 9.60 18.59 -5.61
N ALA A 22 10.27 17.45 -5.88
CA ALA A 22 9.66 16.29 -6.53
C ALA A 22 8.29 16.01 -5.90
N GLY A 23 7.24 16.19 -6.71
CA GLY A 23 5.88 16.38 -6.23
C GLY A 23 5.37 15.20 -5.42
N ALA A 24 5.14 15.40 -4.12
CA ALA A 24 4.46 14.47 -3.23
C ALA A 24 2.95 14.28 -3.55
N SER A 25 2.46 14.87 -4.64
CA SER A 25 1.06 14.75 -5.06
C SER A 25 0.83 13.44 -5.80
N THR A 26 0.03 12.56 -5.20
CA THR A 26 -0.53 11.38 -5.88
C THR A 26 -1.53 11.75 -6.98
N ARG A 27 -1.93 13.03 -7.09
CA ARG A 27 -2.96 13.54 -8.01
C ARG A 27 -2.44 13.77 -9.44
N THR A 28 -1.13 13.94 -9.62
CA THR A 28 -0.48 14.24 -10.92
C THR A 28 0.25 13.03 -11.53
N THR A 29 0.18 11.86 -10.90
CA THR A 29 0.98 10.68 -11.27
C THR A 29 0.56 10.03 -12.59
N ALA A 30 -0.70 10.20 -13.02
CA ALA A 30 -1.23 9.60 -14.24
C ALA A 30 -0.64 10.21 -15.54
N PHE A 31 -0.28 11.50 -15.52
CA PHE A 31 0.28 12.22 -16.68
C PHE A 31 1.81 12.42 -16.62
N SER A 32 2.44 12.03 -15.51
CA SER A 32 3.89 12.15 -15.32
C SER A 32 4.64 10.98 -15.96
N SER A 33 5.82 11.24 -16.54
CA SER A 33 6.66 10.18 -17.09
C SER A 33 7.12 9.20 -16.00
N PRO A 34 7.39 7.92 -16.31
CA PRO A 34 7.80 6.93 -15.31
C PRO A 34 9.02 7.35 -14.48
N LYS A 35 9.93 8.13 -15.09
CA LYS A 35 11.15 8.65 -14.46
C LYS A 35 10.90 9.82 -13.50
N SER A 36 9.75 10.51 -13.59
CA SER A 36 9.41 11.65 -12.72
C SER A 36 8.46 11.29 -11.56
N ARG A 37 8.05 10.02 -11.43
CA ARG A 37 7.31 9.54 -10.27
C ARG A 37 8.19 9.56 -9.01
N ASN A 38 7.58 9.63 -7.82
CA ASN A 38 8.28 9.46 -6.56
C ASN A 38 8.84 8.04 -6.42
N ALA A 39 10.02 7.79 -6.99
CA ALA A 39 10.68 6.49 -7.02
C ALA A 39 10.82 5.86 -5.62
N ALA A 40 10.99 6.68 -4.57
CA ALA A 40 11.06 6.23 -3.19
C ALA A 40 9.73 5.61 -2.69
N ALA A 41 8.59 6.20 -3.03
CA ALA A 41 7.28 5.68 -2.64
C ALA A 41 6.96 4.39 -3.41
N THR A 42 7.24 4.38 -4.72
CA THR A 42 7.02 3.20 -5.59
C THR A 42 7.95 2.03 -5.21
N SER A 43 9.22 2.29 -4.92
CA SER A 43 10.15 1.22 -4.50
C SER A 43 9.81 0.64 -3.12
N ALA A 44 9.19 1.42 -2.23
CA ALA A 44 8.66 0.92 -0.96
C ALA A 44 7.43 0.02 -1.17
N SER A 45 6.49 0.41 -2.05
CA SER A 45 5.32 -0.42 -2.38
C SER A 45 5.69 -1.71 -3.13
N ASP A 46 6.67 -1.63 -4.01
CA ASP A 46 7.12 -2.75 -4.86
C ASP A 46 8.05 -3.72 -4.10
N GLY A 47 8.46 -3.36 -2.87
CA GLY A 47 9.28 -4.21 -2.02
C GLY A 47 10.74 -4.30 -2.43
N MET A 48 11.23 -3.37 -3.25
CA MET A 48 12.63 -3.32 -3.68
C MET A 48 13.60 -3.22 -2.48
N ILE A 49 13.21 -2.43 -1.48
CA ILE A 49 14.03 -2.13 -0.28
C ILE A 49 13.92 -3.25 0.77
N PHE A 50 12.72 -3.78 0.99
CA PHE A 50 12.46 -4.79 2.02
C PHE A 50 11.59 -5.93 1.47
N LYS A 51 12.19 -6.79 0.64
CA LYS A 51 11.51 -7.92 -0.02
C LYS A 51 10.77 -8.85 0.94
N ARG A 52 11.21 -8.92 2.21
CA ARG A 52 10.55 -9.72 3.25
C ARG A 52 9.12 -9.24 3.53
N ALA A 53 8.86 -7.93 3.43
CA ALA A 53 7.53 -7.37 3.66
C ALA A 53 6.48 -7.80 2.62
N GLN A 54 6.92 -8.21 1.42
CA GLN A 54 6.00 -8.65 0.36
C GLN A 54 5.41 -10.04 0.63
N ARG A 55 6.04 -10.85 1.49
CA ARG A 55 5.65 -12.24 1.78
C ARG A 55 4.71 -12.39 3.00
N GLY A 56 4.23 -11.29 3.57
CA GLY A 56 3.38 -11.31 4.75
C GLY A 56 2.75 -9.95 5.03
N LEU A 57 2.17 -9.77 6.21
CA LEU A 57 1.46 -8.55 6.57
C LEU A 57 2.31 -7.67 7.47
N TYR A 58 2.82 -6.57 6.92
CA TYR A 58 3.74 -5.66 7.62
C TYR A 58 3.12 -4.29 7.93
N ASP A 59 1.89 -4.01 7.49
CA ASP A 59 1.20 -2.70 7.64
C ASP A 59 2.07 -1.52 7.14
N GLY A 60 2.75 -1.72 6.01
CA GLY A 60 3.66 -0.75 5.41
C GLY A 60 4.93 -0.46 6.21
N LYS A 61 5.25 -1.23 7.26
CA LYS A 61 6.50 -1.08 8.01
C LYS A 61 7.68 -1.66 7.21
N THR A 62 8.70 -0.84 7.02
CA THR A 62 9.97 -1.22 6.39
C THR A 62 11.12 -1.25 7.41
N ILE A 63 12.27 -1.77 6.98
CA ILE A 63 13.51 -1.66 7.75
C ILE A 63 13.95 -0.19 7.82
N GLN A 64 14.39 0.25 9.00
CA GLN A 64 15.02 1.55 9.17
C GLN A 64 16.53 1.36 9.34
N SER A 65 17.33 2.20 8.70
CA SER A 65 18.79 2.25 8.86
C SER A 65 19.20 3.52 9.62
N GLY A 66 20.29 3.44 10.37
CA GLY A 66 20.83 4.58 11.10
C GLY A 66 22.11 4.23 11.84
N HIS A 67 22.41 4.97 12.90
CA HIS A 67 23.65 4.80 13.66
C HIS A 67 23.39 4.69 15.16
N ASN A 68 24.20 3.91 15.85
CA ASN A 68 24.44 4.08 17.28
C ASN A 68 25.34 5.29 17.49
N VAL A 69 24.95 6.18 18.40
CA VAL A 69 25.71 7.38 18.74
C VAL A 69 26.14 7.29 20.20
N PRO A 70 27.38 6.86 20.49
CA PRO A 70 27.91 6.84 21.85
C PRO A 70 28.32 8.25 22.30
N LYS A 71 28.66 8.40 23.60
CA LYS A 71 29.10 9.67 24.17
C LYS A 71 30.35 10.23 23.49
N SER A 72 31.27 9.36 23.05
CA SER A 72 32.47 9.70 22.26
C SER A 72 32.15 10.17 20.84
N ARG A 73 30.89 10.10 20.40
CA ARG A 73 30.38 10.45 19.06
C ARG A 73 30.98 9.65 17.90
N GLN A 74 31.71 8.57 18.17
CA GLN A 74 32.14 7.62 17.15
C GLN A 74 30.96 6.75 16.73
N LYS A 75 30.33 7.09 15.60
CA LYS A 75 29.09 6.47 15.14
C LYS A 75 29.34 5.07 14.57
N THR A 76 28.49 4.10 14.91
CA THR A 76 28.48 2.77 14.29
C THR A 76 27.14 2.51 13.61
N ALA A 77 27.15 1.90 12.41
CA ALA A 77 25.92 1.64 11.67
C ALA A 77 25.04 0.60 12.37
N ARG A 78 23.71 0.77 12.29
CA ARG A 78 22.71 -0.18 12.80
C ARG A 78 21.45 -0.19 11.95
N THR A 79 20.63 -1.21 12.17
CA THR A 79 19.30 -1.33 11.58
C THR A 79 18.24 -1.58 12.66
N TRP A 80 17.00 -1.18 12.39
CA TRP A 80 15.83 -1.48 13.20
C TRP A 80 14.83 -2.28 12.36
N LEU A 81 14.53 -3.49 12.82
CA LEU A 81 13.57 -4.37 12.18
C LEU A 81 12.19 -4.22 12.84
N PRO A 82 11.09 -4.37 12.08
CA PRO A 82 9.77 -4.49 12.67
C PRO A 82 9.67 -5.78 13.50
N ASN A 83 8.89 -5.73 14.58
CA ASN A 83 8.60 -6.91 15.39
C ASN A 83 7.59 -7.82 14.65
N VAL A 84 8.08 -8.92 14.08
CA VAL A 84 7.33 -9.84 13.22
C VAL A 84 7.18 -11.21 13.88
N GLN A 85 5.93 -11.67 13.95
CA GLN A 85 5.53 -12.96 14.52
C GLN A 85 5.02 -13.91 13.44
N ASN A 86 5.06 -15.22 13.69
CA ASN A 86 4.40 -16.22 12.84
C ASN A 86 3.05 -16.57 13.48
N LYS A 87 1.93 -16.35 12.78
CA LYS A 87 0.58 -16.53 13.32
C LYS A 87 -0.35 -17.13 12.26
N ASN A 88 -1.29 -17.94 12.71
CA ASN A 88 -2.38 -18.45 11.89
C ASN A 88 -3.57 -17.50 12.05
N LEU A 89 -4.00 -16.88 10.96
CA LEU A 89 -5.09 -15.92 10.93
C LEU A 89 -6.34 -16.60 10.38
N TRP A 90 -7.46 -16.47 11.07
CA TRP A 90 -8.75 -17.00 10.59
C TRP A 90 -9.39 -16.04 9.59
N SER A 91 -9.83 -16.57 8.45
CA SER A 91 -10.71 -15.85 7.52
C SER A 91 -12.14 -16.35 7.67
N ALA A 92 -13.05 -15.45 8.01
CA ALA A 92 -14.46 -15.79 8.20
C ALA A 92 -15.15 -16.12 6.87
N THR A 93 -14.75 -15.44 5.80
CA THR A 93 -15.37 -15.59 4.47
C THR A 93 -14.88 -16.83 3.74
N LEU A 94 -13.59 -17.15 3.88
CA LEU A 94 -12.98 -18.33 3.25
C LEU A 94 -13.10 -19.60 4.10
N HIS A 95 -13.42 -19.46 5.40
CA HIS A 95 -13.47 -20.54 6.39
C HIS A 95 -12.17 -21.34 6.49
N THR A 96 -11.04 -20.66 6.36
CA THR A 96 -9.71 -21.27 6.38
C THR A 96 -8.75 -20.48 7.27
N TRP A 97 -7.73 -21.20 7.76
CA TRP A 97 -6.61 -20.63 8.50
C TRP A 97 -5.47 -20.28 7.53
N PHE A 98 -4.95 -19.05 7.65
CA PHE A 98 -3.80 -18.57 6.89
C PHE A 98 -2.56 -18.46 7.79
N PRO A 99 -1.56 -19.34 7.63
CA PRO A 99 -0.26 -19.14 8.27
C PRO A 99 0.46 -17.97 7.60
N ALA A 100 0.77 -16.93 8.37
CA ALA A 100 1.40 -15.72 7.86
C ALA A 100 2.44 -15.15 8.82
N ARG A 101 3.44 -14.48 8.23
CA ARG A 101 4.32 -13.59 8.99
C ARG A 101 3.67 -12.22 9.13
N VAL A 102 3.43 -11.82 10.37
CA VAL A 102 2.63 -10.63 10.68
C VAL A 102 3.40 -9.72 11.62
N SER A 103 3.45 -8.42 11.30
CA SER A 103 3.98 -7.43 12.25
C SER A 103 2.99 -7.22 13.40
N THR A 104 3.52 -6.92 14.59
CA THR A 104 2.66 -6.58 15.75
C THR A 104 1.77 -5.36 15.51
N SER A 105 2.19 -4.41 14.65
CA SER A 105 1.32 -3.32 14.23
C SER A 105 0.14 -3.80 13.39
N ALA A 106 0.37 -4.74 12.47
CA ALA A 106 -0.69 -5.34 11.66
C ALA A 106 -1.66 -6.17 12.51
N LEU A 107 -1.18 -6.90 13.52
CA LEU A 107 -2.06 -7.61 14.48
C LEU A 107 -2.98 -6.61 15.20
N ARG A 108 -2.42 -5.51 15.71
CA ARG A 108 -3.18 -4.49 16.42
C ARG A 108 -4.23 -3.79 15.53
N THR A 109 -3.94 -3.61 14.25
CA THR A 109 -4.91 -3.06 13.29
C THR A 109 -5.98 -4.07 12.90
N MET A 110 -5.63 -5.37 12.79
CA MET A 110 -6.61 -6.44 12.62
C MET A 110 -7.58 -6.50 13.81
N ASP A 111 -7.08 -6.45 15.04
CA ASP A 111 -7.92 -6.46 16.25
C ASP A 111 -8.86 -5.25 16.27
N LYS A 112 -8.35 -4.07 15.91
CA LYS A 112 -9.16 -2.84 15.82
C LYS A 112 -10.28 -2.93 14.77
N LEU A 113 -10.04 -3.61 13.66
CA LEU A 113 -11.01 -3.74 12.56
C LEU A 113 -11.93 -4.96 12.72
N GLY A 114 -11.65 -5.86 13.66
CA GLY A 114 -12.47 -7.05 13.91
C GLY A 114 -12.09 -8.27 13.06
N GLY A 115 -10.83 -8.37 12.61
CA GLY A 115 -10.29 -9.58 11.99
C GLY A 115 -9.52 -9.38 10.69
N LEU A 116 -9.09 -10.49 10.09
CA LEU A 116 -8.29 -10.50 8.85
C LEU A 116 -9.06 -9.94 7.66
N ASP A 117 -10.30 -10.39 7.43
CA ASP A 117 -11.07 -10.02 6.23
C ASP A 117 -11.38 -8.51 6.22
N ALA A 118 -11.76 -7.95 7.37
CA ALA A 118 -12.00 -6.51 7.53
C ALA A 118 -10.71 -5.69 7.36
N TYR A 119 -9.58 -6.20 7.86
CA TYR A 119 -8.27 -5.60 7.62
C TYR A 119 -7.89 -5.60 6.14
N LEU A 120 -8.09 -6.72 5.45
CA LEU A 120 -7.83 -6.83 4.02
C LEU A 120 -8.78 -5.95 3.21
N ALA A 121 -10.03 -5.77 3.58
CA ALA A 121 -10.94 -4.89 2.84
C ALA A 121 -10.58 -3.39 3.00
N ASN A 122 -10.27 -2.96 4.22
CA ASN A 122 -10.13 -1.52 4.54
C ASN A 122 -8.72 -0.96 4.32
N THR A 123 -7.68 -1.81 4.34
CA THR A 123 -6.29 -1.34 4.26
C THR A 123 -5.94 -0.85 2.84
N ARG A 124 -4.96 0.04 2.68
CA ARG A 124 -4.48 0.42 1.34
C ARG A 124 -3.63 -0.71 0.73
N SER A 125 -3.71 -0.89 -0.59
CA SER A 125 -2.96 -1.95 -1.30
C SER A 125 -1.44 -1.87 -1.10
N GLU A 126 -0.89 -0.65 -0.97
CA GLU A 126 0.54 -0.40 -0.71
C GLU A 126 1.02 -1.01 0.62
N LYS A 127 0.15 -1.10 1.64
CA LYS A 127 0.51 -1.60 2.97
C LYS A 127 0.41 -3.12 3.12
N LEU A 128 -0.34 -3.77 2.23
CA LEU A 128 -0.60 -5.21 2.30
C LEU A 128 0.56 -6.07 1.76
N GLY A 129 1.39 -5.51 0.88
CA GLY A 129 2.35 -6.28 0.11
C GLY A 129 1.68 -7.28 -0.85
N GLU A 130 2.49 -8.03 -1.57
CA GLU A 130 2.03 -8.97 -2.59
C GLU A 130 1.17 -10.10 -1.99
N TRP A 131 1.62 -10.71 -0.90
CA TRP A 131 0.89 -11.77 -0.21
C TRP A 131 -0.50 -11.29 0.25
N GLY A 132 -0.59 -10.12 0.88
CA GLY A 132 -1.85 -9.58 1.35
C GLY A 132 -2.80 -9.20 0.21
N LYS A 133 -2.28 -8.67 -0.90
CA LYS A 133 -3.07 -8.42 -2.11
C LYS A 133 -3.64 -9.72 -2.68
N GLY A 134 -2.83 -10.77 -2.77
CA GLY A 134 -3.28 -12.08 -3.23
C GLY A 134 -4.43 -12.64 -2.39
N VAL A 135 -4.34 -12.59 -1.06
CA VAL A 135 -5.43 -13.03 -0.18
C VAL A 135 -6.68 -12.15 -0.34
N ARG A 136 -6.51 -10.83 -0.51
CA ARG A 136 -7.61 -9.91 -0.80
C ARG A 136 -8.32 -10.26 -2.12
N ASP A 137 -7.57 -10.60 -3.16
CA ASP A 137 -8.14 -10.96 -4.46
C ASP A 137 -8.92 -12.27 -4.38
N LEU A 138 -8.39 -13.27 -3.66
CA LEU A 138 -9.12 -14.51 -3.35
C LEU A 138 -10.42 -14.24 -2.60
N LEU A 139 -10.37 -13.37 -1.60
CA LEU A 139 -11.55 -12.94 -0.84
C LEU A 139 -12.59 -12.26 -1.76
N ALA A 140 -12.15 -11.38 -2.66
CA ALA A 140 -13.02 -10.68 -3.60
C ALA A 140 -13.71 -11.64 -4.58
N VAL A 141 -12.98 -12.64 -5.09
CA VAL A 141 -13.53 -13.71 -5.93
C VAL A 141 -14.59 -14.49 -5.15
N LYS A 142 -14.30 -14.88 -3.91
CA LYS A 142 -15.25 -15.64 -3.09
C LYS A 142 -16.54 -14.87 -2.80
N LEU A 143 -16.42 -13.60 -2.43
CA LEU A 143 -17.57 -12.73 -2.19
C LEU A 143 -18.41 -12.55 -3.45
N ARG A 144 -17.77 -12.44 -4.62
CA ARG A 144 -18.45 -12.36 -5.91
C ARG A 144 -19.26 -13.63 -6.20
N GLU A 145 -18.67 -14.81 -5.99
CA GLU A 145 -19.36 -16.09 -6.14
C GLU A 145 -20.59 -16.19 -5.24
N GLN A 146 -20.44 -15.85 -3.95
CA GLN A 146 -21.53 -15.86 -2.98
C GLN A 146 -22.66 -14.93 -3.42
N ARG A 147 -22.33 -13.72 -3.90
CA ARG A 147 -23.30 -12.77 -4.43
C ARG A 147 -24.04 -13.31 -5.66
N LEU A 148 -23.33 -13.90 -6.63
CA LEU A 148 -23.94 -14.50 -7.82
C LEU A 148 -24.85 -15.67 -7.45
N ASN A 149 -24.45 -16.51 -6.51
CA ASN A 149 -25.26 -17.62 -6.02
C ASN A 149 -26.53 -17.12 -5.30
N ALA A 150 -26.44 -16.02 -4.54
CA ALA A 150 -27.60 -15.40 -3.93
C ALA A 150 -28.59 -14.86 -4.98
N LEU A 151 -28.10 -14.20 -6.03
CA LEU A 151 -28.93 -13.69 -7.14
C LEU A 151 -29.59 -14.81 -7.94
N ARG A 152 -28.91 -15.97 -8.12
CA ARG A 152 -29.49 -17.15 -8.76
C ARG A 152 -30.63 -17.75 -7.94
N LYS A 153 -30.51 -17.76 -6.62
CA LYS A 153 -31.56 -18.27 -5.72
C LYS A 153 -32.78 -17.35 -5.67
N ASN A 154 -32.55 -16.04 -5.57
CA ASN A 154 -33.59 -15.02 -5.51
C ASN A 154 -33.38 -14.00 -6.64
N PRO A 155 -33.89 -14.27 -7.86
CA PRO A 155 -33.74 -13.34 -8.96
C PRO A 155 -34.48 -12.04 -8.65
N PRO A 156 -33.91 -10.86 -8.96
CA PRO A 156 -34.60 -9.60 -8.77
C PRO A 156 -35.87 -9.57 -9.63
N ALA A 157 -36.93 -8.94 -9.11
CA ALA A 157 -38.17 -8.75 -9.87
C ALA A 157 -37.85 -8.07 -11.20
N LYS A 158 -38.46 -8.56 -12.29
CA LYS A 158 -38.32 -7.95 -13.62
C LYS A 158 -38.77 -6.49 -13.52
N ILE A 159 -37.87 -5.57 -13.87
CA ILE A 159 -38.22 -4.15 -14.02
C ILE A 159 -39.21 -4.11 -15.19
N GLN A 160 -40.49 -3.88 -14.88
CA GLN A 160 -41.51 -3.67 -15.91
C GLN A 160 -41.27 -2.29 -16.55
N PRO A 161 -41.39 -2.16 -17.88
CA PRO A 161 -41.13 -0.91 -18.60
C PRO A 161 -42.05 0.23 -18.16
#